data_AF-A0A2N2KWY3-F1
#
_entry.id   AF-A0A2N2KWY3-F1
#
_cell.length_a   1.000
_cell.length_b   1.000
_cell.length_c   1.000
_cell.angle_alpha   90.00
_cell.angle_beta   90.00
_cell.angle_gamma   90.00
#
_symmetry.space_group_name_H-M   'P 1'
#
loop_
_entity.id
_entity.type
_entity.pdbx_description
1 polymer ?
#
loop_
_entity_poly.entity_id
_entity_poly.type
_entity_poly.pdbx_seq_one_letter_code
_entity_poly.pdbx_strand_id
1 'polypeptide(L)'
;MNPRVMIIVSLLALILLGACSANRRQADEMKLRAEMLRWQSFRSEGIVEANYMGLALRKFYVAQKNDSELRLDVLDGGIMGGSGSPLLTFYKGEYIAIKSPMMPQLEHLNLDRFFPEETFDKFNSLGPLVDEHKDTILKNGYTVIDSVRVDFTKQLQLSRVKDLRSGAEMNLLYDRGGELDQISLGLDGSMAVKLLVDHMEYGAQAIEPLPRPEKSGLSIFDMFEMQLEDLMERAEDQ
;
A
#
# COMPACT_ATOMS: atom_id res chain seq x y z
N MET A 1 -9.75 36.64 49.62
CA MET A 1 -9.02 35.39 49.30
C MET A 1 -7.53 35.65 49.46
N ASN A 2 -6.80 34.84 50.22
CA ASN A 2 -5.39 35.12 50.57
C ASN A 2 -4.52 34.95 49.31
N PRO A 3 -3.69 35.93 48.89
CA PRO A 3 -2.93 35.87 47.63
C PRO A 3 -2.04 34.63 47.52
N ARG A 4 -1.55 34.10 48.65
CA ARG A 4 -0.79 32.85 48.72
C ARG A 4 -1.60 31.62 48.32
N VAL A 5 -2.88 31.58 48.69
CA VAL A 5 -3.80 30.49 48.32
C VAL A 5 -4.13 30.55 46.82
N MET A 6 -4.25 31.75 46.25
CA MET A 6 -4.53 31.96 44.83
C MET A 6 -3.36 31.52 43.92
N ILE A 7 -2.12 31.73 44.37
CA ILE A 7 -0.92 31.25 43.68
C ILE A 7 -0.85 29.72 43.70
N ILE A 8 -1.10 29.09 44.86
CA ILE A 8 -1.06 27.63 45.00
C ILE A 8 -2.14 26.97 44.12
N VAL A 9 -3.37 27.51 44.12
CA VAL A 9 -4.45 26.99 43.27
C VAL A 9 -4.14 27.15 41.78
N SER A 10 -3.51 28.26 41.37
CA SER A 10 -3.12 28.48 39.97
C SER A 10 -2.01 27.53 39.52
N LEU A 11 -1.03 27.26 40.38
CA LEU A 11 0.04 26.28 40.13
C LEU A 11 -0.53 24.86 40.01
N LEU A 12 -1.45 24.48 40.89
CA LEU A 12 -2.10 23.16 40.85
C LEU A 12 -2.92 22.99 39.56
N ALA A 13 -3.64 24.03 39.15
CA ALA A 13 -4.40 24.03 37.90
C ALA A 13 -3.47 23.89 36.68
N LEU A 14 -2.31 24.56 36.67
CA LEU A 14 -1.31 24.45 35.59
C LEU A 14 -0.73 23.03 35.50
N ILE A 15 -0.46 22.38 36.63
CA ILE A 15 0.04 20.99 36.68
C ILE A 15 -1.02 20.01 36.16
N LEU A 16 -2.28 20.17 36.60
CA LEU A 16 -3.39 19.32 36.17
C LEU A 16 -3.72 19.49 34.68
N LEU A 17 -3.67 20.71 34.15
CA LEU A 17 -3.86 20.98 32.72
C LEU A 17 -2.67 20.48 31.87
N GLY A 18 -1.45 20.59 32.38
CA GLY A 18 -0.24 20.06 31.72
C GLY A 18 -0.26 18.53 31.59
N ALA A 19 -0.74 17.83 32.62
CA ALA A 19 -0.85 16.36 32.64
C ALA A 19 -1.78 15.80 31.55
N CYS A 20 -2.88 16.50 31.24
CA CYS A 20 -3.79 16.11 30.15
C CYS A 20 -3.13 16.22 28.77
N SER A 21 -2.25 17.20 28.56
CA SER A 21 -1.57 17.37 27.27
C SER A 21 -0.47 16.32 27.03
N ALA A 22 0.29 15.98 28.08
CA ALA A 22 1.37 15.00 28.01
C ALA A 22 0.81 13.58 27.78
N ASN A 23 -0.26 13.22 28.51
CA ASN A 23 -0.88 11.90 28.38
C ASN A 23 -1.52 11.71 26.99
N ARG A 24 -2.11 12.76 26.42
CA ARG A 24 -2.66 12.73 25.06
C ARG A 24 -1.58 12.50 24.01
N ARG A 25 -0.44 13.21 24.11
CA ARG A 25 0.68 13.03 23.17
C ARG A 25 1.22 11.61 23.20
N GLN A 26 1.41 11.04 24.39
CA GLN A 26 1.86 9.65 24.53
C GLN A 26 0.88 8.65 23.90
N ALA A 27 -0.43 8.83 24.13
CA ALA A 27 -1.45 7.99 23.52
C ALA A 27 -1.46 8.07 21.99
N ASP A 28 -1.29 9.28 21.44
CA ASP A 28 -1.25 9.50 19.99
C ASP A 28 0.02 8.91 19.36
N GLU A 29 1.18 9.00 20.04
CA GLU A 29 2.41 8.31 19.61
C GLU A 29 2.23 6.78 19.58
N MET A 30 1.58 6.20 20.59
CA MET A 30 1.30 4.76 20.63
C MET A 30 0.37 4.32 19.51
N LYS A 31 -0.67 5.11 19.19
CA LYS A 31 -1.59 4.83 18.08
C LYS A 31 -0.87 4.83 16.74
N LEU A 32 -0.04 5.85 16.49
CA LEU A 32 0.73 5.96 15.27
C LEU A 32 1.68 4.77 15.10
N ARG A 33 2.37 4.35 16.17
CA ARG A 33 3.22 3.14 16.15
C ARG A 33 2.42 1.87 15.86
N ALA A 34 1.26 1.70 16.50
CA ALA A 34 0.40 0.54 16.28
C ALA A 34 -0.10 0.47 14.83
N GLU A 35 -0.45 1.60 14.23
CA GLU A 35 -0.81 1.67 12.81
C GLU A 35 0.34 1.23 11.90
N MET A 36 1.58 1.66 12.17
CA MET A 36 2.72 1.26 11.34
C MET A 36 3.03 -0.23 11.43
N LEU A 37 2.89 -0.82 12.61
CA LEU A 37 3.05 -2.27 12.79
C LEU A 37 2.01 -3.07 12.00
N ARG A 38 0.79 -2.55 11.84
CA ARG A 38 -0.23 -3.17 10.99
C ARG A 38 0.17 -3.20 9.51
N TRP A 39 0.72 -2.09 9.01
CA TRP A 39 1.19 -1.98 7.62
C TRP A 39 2.50 -2.72 7.35
N GLN A 40 3.23 -3.10 8.40
CA GLN A 40 4.45 -3.87 8.29
C GLN A 40 4.16 -5.32 7.87
N SER A 41 3.16 -5.96 8.47
CA SER A 41 2.80 -7.36 8.17
C SER A 41 1.30 -7.58 8.18
N PHE A 42 0.74 -7.94 7.02
CA PHE A 42 -0.69 -8.17 6.85
C PHE A 42 -1.00 -9.23 5.78
N ARG A 43 -2.20 -9.80 5.88
CA ARG A 43 -2.87 -10.52 4.80
C ARG A 43 -4.21 -9.84 4.55
N SER A 44 -4.53 -9.54 3.30
CA SER A 44 -5.80 -8.94 2.92
C SER A 44 -6.44 -9.72 1.78
N GLU A 45 -7.74 -9.87 1.82
CA GLU A 45 -8.53 -10.56 0.82
C GLU A 45 -9.70 -9.68 0.40
N GLY A 46 -10.12 -9.79 -0.86
CA GLY A 46 -11.29 -9.08 -1.34
C GLY A 46 -11.35 -9.03 -2.86
N ILE A 47 -11.82 -7.91 -3.41
CA ILE A 47 -12.06 -7.73 -4.84
C ILE A 47 -11.11 -6.68 -5.40
N VAL A 48 -10.33 -7.05 -6.42
CA VAL A 48 -9.59 -6.10 -7.25
C VAL A 48 -10.45 -5.67 -8.42
N GLU A 49 -10.58 -4.36 -8.59
CA GLU A 49 -11.24 -3.72 -9.71
C GLU A 49 -10.24 -2.89 -10.52
N ALA A 50 -10.03 -3.27 -11.78
CA ALA A 50 -9.23 -2.48 -12.71
C ALA A 50 -10.16 -1.94 -13.81
N ASN A 51 -10.13 -0.63 -14.03
CA ASN A 51 -10.88 0.03 -15.10
C ASN A 51 -9.91 0.56 -16.15
N TYR A 52 -10.06 0.11 -17.39
CA TYR A 52 -9.28 0.61 -18.51
C TYR A 52 -10.14 0.70 -19.76
N MET A 53 -10.19 1.89 -20.38
CA MET A 53 -10.92 2.14 -21.64
C MET A 53 -12.38 1.65 -21.65
N GLY A 54 -13.09 1.75 -20.51
CA GLY A 54 -14.48 1.33 -20.38
C GLY A 54 -14.68 -0.16 -20.08
N LEU A 55 -13.60 -0.95 -20.02
CA LEU A 55 -13.62 -2.33 -19.53
C LEU A 55 -13.31 -2.34 -18.03
N ALA A 56 -14.20 -2.96 -17.26
CA ALA A 56 -14.03 -3.17 -15.83
C ALA A 56 -13.72 -4.64 -15.56
N LEU A 57 -12.50 -4.94 -15.12
CA LEU A 57 -12.12 -6.25 -14.62
C LEU A 57 -12.39 -6.29 -13.12
N ARG A 58 -13.17 -7.26 -12.67
CA ARG A 58 -13.41 -7.54 -11.24
C ARG A 58 -13.03 -8.98 -10.94
N LYS A 59 -12.05 -9.18 -10.06
CA LYS A 59 -11.56 -10.51 -9.67
C LYS A 59 -11.27 -10.54 -8.17
N PHE A 60 -11.26 -11.75 -7.60
CA PHE A 60 -10.81 -11.91 -6.22
C PHE A 60 -9.31 -11.70 -6.14
N TYR A 61 -8.84 -11.16 -5.02
CA TYR A 61 -7.41 -11.08 -4.73
C TYR A 61 -7.10 -11.56 -3.32
N VAL A 62 -5.86 -12.02 -3.16
CA VAL A 62 -5.22 -12.24 -1.87
C VAL A 62 -3.89 -11.50 -1.91
N ALA A 63 -3.67 -10.57 -1.00
CA ALA A 63 -2.39 -9.90 -0.81
C ALA A 63 -1.79 -10.28 0.54
N GLN A 64 -0.50 -10.51 0.58
CA GLN A 64 0.26 -10.82 1.77
C GLN A 64 1.51 -9.96 1.78
N LYS A 65 1.81 -9.35 2.92
CA LYS A 65 2.99 -8.54 3.14
C LYS A 65 3.64 -8.92 4.46
N ASN A 66 4.97 -8.95 4.47
CA ASN A 66 5.80 -8.96 5.67
C ASN A 66 6.90 -7.88 5.55
N ASP A 67 7.90 -7.92 6.43
CA ASP A 67 8.98 -6.92 6.51
C ASP A 67 9.81 -6.77 5.23
N SER A 68 9.90 -7.84 4.43
CA SER A 68 10.79 -7.93 3.27
C SER A 68 10.07 -8.28 1.96
N GLU A 69 8.86 -8.84 2.06
CA GLU A 69 8.17 -9.44 0.93
C GLU A 69 6.73 -8.95 0.82
N LEU A 70 6.26 -8.86 -0.42
CA LEU A 70 4.89 -8.56 -0.80
C LEU A 70 4.50 -9.53 -1.90
N ARG A 71 3.35 -10.19 -1.74
CA ARG A 71 2.75 -11.05 -2.75
C ARG A 71 1.30 -10.64 -2.97
N LEU A 72 0.89 -10.59 -4.22
CA LEU A 72 -0.48 -10.33 -4.63
C LEU A 72 -0.90 -11.40 -5.64
N ASP A 73 -1.87 -12.21 -5.29
CA ASP A 73 -2.51 -13.19 -6.16
C ASP A 73 -3.88 -12.66 -6.59
N VAL A 74 -4.11 -12.51 -7.90
CA VAL A 74 -5.42 -12.26 -8.50
C VAL A 74 -5.95 -13.60 -9.00
N LEU A 75 -7.10 -14.01 -8.48
CA LEU A 75 -7.65 -15.34 -8.70
C LEU A 75 -8.74 -15.31 -9.77
N ASP A 76 -8.80 -16.37 -10.59
CA ASP A 76 -10.01 -16.59 -11.39
C ASP A 76 -11.10 -17.19 -10.50
N GLY A 77 -12.34 -16.77 -10.72
CA GLY A 77 -13.47 -17.45 -10.11
C GLY A 77 -13.51 -18.89 -10.64
N GLY A 78 -13.22 -19.86 -9.77
CA GLY A 78 -13.30 -21.26 -10.16
C GLY A 78 -14.68 -21.59 -10.71
N ILE A 79 -14.74 -22.14 -11.92
CA ILE A 79 -15.97 -22.75 -12.43
C ILE A 79 -16.30 -23.92 -11.49
N MET A 80 -17.46 -23.89 -10.83
CA MET A 80 -17.97 -25.01 -10.01
C MET A 80 -17.16 -25.37 -8.74
N GLY A 81 -16.66 -24.39 -7.97
CA GLY A 81 -16.13 -24.67 -6.62
C GLY A 81 -14.75 -25.36 -6.57
N GLY A 82 -14.04 -25.45 -7.69
CA GLY A 82 -12.61 -25.73 -7.68
C GLY A 82 -11.83 -24.54 -7.12
N SER A 83 -10.76 -24.79 -6.37
CA SER A 83 -9.83 -23.75 -5.91
C SER A 83 -9.33 -22.96 -7.13
N GLY A 84 -9.72 -21.69 -7.22
CA GLY A 84 -9.35 -20.83 -8.35
C GLY A 84 -7.83 -20.78 -8.50
N SER A 85 -7.33 -21.06 -9.70
CA SER A 85 -5.92 -20.86 -10.01
C SER A 85 -5.63 -19.35 -10.14
N PRO A 86 -4.45 -18.87 -9.70
CA PRO A 86 -4.07 -17.48 -9.92
C PRO A 86 -4.02 -17.15 -11.42
N LEU A 87 -4.74 -16.09 -11.81
CA LEU A 87 -4.65 -15.47 -13.13
C LEU A 87 -3.39 -14.64 -13.27
N LEU A 88 -3.02 -13.99 -12.18
CA LEU A 88 -1.86 -13.13 -12.08
C LEU A 88 -1.33 -13.24 -10.65
N THR A 89 -0.04 -13.53 -10.51
CA THR A 89 0.67 -13.40 -9.24
C THR A 89 1.76 -12.38 -9.42
N PHE A 90 1.77 -11.37 -8.56
CA PHE A 90 2.88 -10.45 -8.38
C PHE A 90 3.61 -10.81 -7.08
N TYR A 91 4.94 -10.85 -7.13
CA TYR A 91 5.80 -11.02 -5.97
C TYR A 91 6.92 -9.98 -6.01
N LYS A 92 7.17 -9.36 -4.86
CA LYS A 92 8.31 -8.50 -4.59
C LYS A 92 8.97 -9.00 -3.30
N GLY A 93 10.24 -9.38 -3.39
CA GLY A 93 11.13 -9.63 -2.26
C GLY A 93 12.52 -9.10 -2.61
N GLU A 94 13.55 -9.94 -2.55
CA GLU A 94 14.89 -9.65 -3.12
C GLU A 94 14.91 -9.52 -4.65
N TYR A 95 13.78 -9.79 -5.31
CA TYR A 95 13.56 -9.61 -6.74
C TYR A 95 12.08 -9.37 -6.99
N ILE A 96 11.76 -8.94 -8.20
CA ILE A 96 10.40 -8.79 -8.68
C ILE A 96 10.09 -9.95 -9.61
N ALA A 97 8.92 -10.54 -9.45
CA ALA A 97 8.39 -11.55 -10.36
C ALA A 97 6.90 -11.28 -10.61
N ILE A 98 6.48 -11.43 -11.86
CA ILE A 98 5.08 -11.52 -12.25
C ILE A 98 4.90 -12.86 -12.92
N LYS A 99 3.83 -13.59 -12.58
CA LYS A 99 3.44 -14.83 -13.24
C LYS A 99 2.00 -14.72 -13.73
N SER A 100 1.76 -15.06 -14.99
CA SER A 100 0.39 -15.16 -15.52
C SER A 100 0.29 -16.34 -16.50
N PRO A 101 -0.52 -17.37 -16.20
CA PRO A 101 -0.76 -18.46 -17.13
C PRO A 101 -1.36 -18.01 -18.47
N MET A 102 -2.10 -16.90 -18.47
CA MET A 102 -2.74 -16.35 -19.67
C MET A 102 -1.83 -15.42 -20.48
N MET A 103 -0.81 -14.84 -19.83
CA MET A 103 0.15 -13.94 -20.47
C MET A 103 1.57 -14.29 -20.01
N PRO A 104 2.14 -15.42 -20.47
CA PRO A 104 3.47 -15.87 -20.03
C PRO A 104 4.57 -14.84 -20.31
N GLN A 105 4.40 -13.97 -21.33
CA GLN A 105 5.37 -12.91 -21.59
C GLN A 105 5.55 -11.92 -20.43
N LEU A 106 4.58 -11.78 -19.52
CA LEU A 106 4.72 -10.92 -18.34
C LEU A 106 5.85 -11.38 -17.40
N GLU A 107 6.22 -12.66 -17.43
CA GLU A 107 7.31 -13.23 -16.64
C GLU A 107 8.70 -12.71 -17.05
N HIS A 108 8.80 -12.18 -18.27
CA HIS A 108 10.03 -11.67 -18.87
C HIS A 108 10.22 -10.17 -18.68
N LEU A 109 9.29 -9.50 -18.02
CA LEU A 109 9.34 -8.05 -17.84
C LEU A 109 10.43 -7.63 -16.87
N ASN A 110 11.27 -6.70 -17.31
CA ASN A 110 12.15 -5.97 -16.40
C ASN A 110 11.38 -4.87 -15.66
N LEU A 111 10.94 -5.19 -14.45
CA LEU A 111 10.17 -4.29 -13.58
C LEU A 111 11.03 -3.44 -12.65
N ASP A 112 12.35 -3.64 -12.65
CA ASP A 112 13.30 -2.94 -11.77
C ASP A 112 13.22 -1.41 -11.98
N ARG A 113 12.86 -0.96 -13.20
CA ARG A 113 12.68 0.46 -13.52
C ARG A 113 11.39 1.08 -12.96
N PHE A 114 10.36 0.27 -12.72
CA PHE A 114 9.06 0.71 -12.21
C PHE A 114 8.98 0.66 -10.68
N PHE A 115 9.83 -0.16 -10.06
CA PHE A 115 9.93 -0.28 -8.61
C PHE A 115 11.40 -0.15 -8.18
N PRO A 116 11.96 1.07 -8.11
CA PRO A 116 13.33 1.27 -7.64
C PRO A 116 13.49 0.69 -6.24
N GLU A 117 14.42 -0.25 -6.05
CA GLU A 117 14.63 -0.98 -4.78
C GLU A 117 14.76 -0.03 -3.59
N GLU A 118 15.52 1.05 -3.74
CA GLU A 118 15.72 2.06 -2.68
C GLU A 118 14.41 2.70 -2.19
N THR A 119 13.40 2.83 -3.05
CA THR A 119 12.10 3.39 -2.66
C THR A 119 11.23 2.34 -1.99
N PHE A 120 11.26 1.10 -2.48
CA PHE A 120 10.47 0.01 -1.89
C PHE A 120 10.98 -0.37 -0.49
N ASP A 121 12.30 -0.50 -0.31
CA ASP A 121 12.87 -0.92 0.98
C ASP A 121 12.59 0.09 2.09
N LYS A 122 12.66 1.39 1.78
CA LYS A 122 12.26 2.46 2.70
C LYS A 122 10.77 2.36 3.07
N PHE A 123 9.91 2.07 2.11
CA PHE A 123 8.47 1.91 2.35
C PHE A 123 8.09 0.58 3.01
N ASN A 124 8.94 -0.45 2.91
CA ASN A 124 8.64 -1.73 3.51
C ASN A 124 8.85 -1.69 5.03
N SER A 125 9.85 -0.93 5.48
CA SER A 125 10.12 -0.66 6.90
C SER A 125 9.58 0.71 7.35
N LEU A 126 8.26 0.87 7.43
CA LEU A 126 7.65 2.13 7.91
C LEU A 126 7.92 2.42 9.40
N GLY A 127 8.25 1.40 10.20
CA GLY A 127 8.47 1.52 11.65
C GLY A 127 9.58 2.52 12.02
N PRO A 128 10.83 2.33 11.56
CA PRO A 128 11.93 3.26 11.83
C PRO A 128 11.68 4.68 11.30
N LEU A 129 11.00 4.82 10.16
CA LEU A 129 10.70 6.12 9.54
C LEU A 129 9.72 6.95 10.38
N VAL A 130 8.74 6.31 11.01
CA VAL A 130 7.80 7.01 11.89
C VAL A 130 8.45 7.47 13.17
N ASP A 131 9.44 6.75 13.69
CA ASP A 131 10.14 7.15 14.90
C ASP A 131 10.93 8.45 14.70
N GLU A 132 11.49 8.65 13.51
CA GLU A 132 12.20 9.87 13.13
C GLU A 132 11.26 11.04 12.84
N HIS A 133 10.09 10.77 12.25
CA HIS A 133 9.16 11.81 11.77
C HIS A 133 7.91 12.01 12.62
N LYS A 134 7.77 11.32 13.77
CA LYS A 134 6.56 11.34 14.61
C LYS A 134 6.07 12.74 14.96
N ASP A 135 6.97 13.65 15.30
CA ASP A 135 6.61 15.00 15.73
C ASP A 135 6.00 15.80 14.56
N THR A 136 6.53 15.61 13.36
CA THR A 136 5.99 16.21 12.13
C THR A 136 4.61 15.64 11.82
N ILE A 137 4.45 14.32 11.93
CA ILE A 137 3.18 13.63 11.66
C ILE A 137 2.10 14.09 12.65
N LEU A 138 2.40 14.11 13.95
CA LEU A 138 1.45 14.51 14.99
C LEU A 138 1.04 15.99 14.88
N LYS A 139 1.93 16.84 14.37
CA LYS A 139 1.66 18.28 14.20
C LYS A 139 0.90 18.58 12.91
N ASN A 140 1.32 17.98 11.80
CA ASN A 140 0.87 18.36 10.46
C ASN A 140 -0.13 17.37 9.84
N GLY A 141 -0.23 16.16 10.37
CA GLY A 141 -1.00 15.05 9.79
C GLY A 141 -0.31 14.40 8.58
N TYR A 142 0.93 14.75 8.27
CA TYR A 142 1.70 14.16 7.18
C TYR A 142 3.21 14.28 7.43
N THR A 143 3.99 13.50 6.70
CA THR A 143 5.44 13.68 6.55
C THR A 143 5.85 13.53 5.08
N VAL A 144 7.02 14.03 4.73
CA VAL A 144 7.64 13.85 3.42
C VAL A 144 9.01 13.22 3.62
N ILE A 145 9.24 12.10 2.95
CA ILE A 145 10.47 11.30 3.04
C ILE A 145 11.01 11.21 1.61
N ASP A 146 12.14 11.87 1.37
CA ASP A 146 12.68 12.09 0.03
C ASP A 146 11.63 12.71 -0.92
N SER A 147 11.14 11.94 -1.89
CA SER A 147 10.08 12.36 -2.81
C SER A 147 8.69 11.86 -2.44
N VAL A 148 8.52 11.14 -1.33
CA VAL A 148 7.24 10.49 -1.02
C VAL A 148 6.56 11.16 0.16
N ARG A 149 5.34 11.61 -0.09
CA ARG A 149 4.45 12.18 0.93
C ARG A 149 3.56 11.09 1.52
N VAL A 150 3.52 11.04 2.84
CA VAL A 150 2.69 10.10 3.61
C VAL A 150 1.73 10.91 4.48
N ASP A 151 0.42 10.79 4.22
CA ASP A 151 -0.63 11.50 4.94
C ASP A 151 -1.42 10.56 5.85
N PHE A 152 -1.86 11.09 6.99
CA PHE A 152 -2.59 10.37 8.01
C PHE A 152 -3.96 11.00 8.28
N THR A 153 -4.94 10.18 8.66
CA THR A 153 -6.24 10.65 9.13
C THR A 153 -6.10 11.35 10.48
N LYS A 154 -7.18 12.00 10.95
CA LYS A 154 -7.22 12.56 12.33
C LYS A 154 -7.11 11.48 13.41
N GLN A 155 -7.42 10.23 13.05
CA GLN A 155 -7.30 9.04 13.88
C GLN A 155 -5.90 8.42 13.80
N LEU A 156 -4.97 9.06 13.08
CA LEU A 156 -3.58 8.62 12.86
C LEU A 156 -3.46 7.32 12.05
N GLN A 157 -4.43 7.06 11.18
CA GLN A 157 -4.42 5.94 10.23
C GLN A 157 -3.78 6.38 8.91
N LEU A 158 -3.11 5.48 8.20
CA LEU A 158 -2.49 5.80 6.91
C LEU A 158 -3.57 6.12 5.87
N SER A 159 -3.61 7.34 5.35
CA SER A 159 -4.66 7.77 4.40
C SER A 159 -4.18 7.90 2.96
N ARG A 160 -2.92 8.28 2.76
CA ARG A 160 -2.36 8.44 1.43
C ARG A 160 -0.85 8.27 1.42
N VAL A 161 -0.33 7.65 0.37
CA VAL A 161 1.09 7.64 0.00
C VAL A 161 1.20 8.18 -1.42
N LYS A 162 2.02 9.20 -1.65
CA LYS A 162 2.18 9.83 -2.97
C LYS A 162 3.65 10.07 -3.29
N ASP A 163 4.14 9.48 -4.37
CA ASP A 163 5.43 9.85 -4.93
C ASP A 163 5.30 11.14 -5.75
N LEU A 164 5.96 12.18 -5.29
CA LEU A 164 5.95 13.51 -5.88
C LEU A 164 6.76 13.58 -7.19
N ARG A 165 7.61 12.58 -7.49
CA ARG A 165 8.35 12.49 -8.76
C ARG A 165 7.53 11.89 -9.88
N SER A 166 6.94 10.72 -9.63
CA SER A 166 6.19 9.96 -10.64
C SER A 166 4.70 10.28 -10.67
N GLY A 167 4.17 10.99 -9.67
CA GLY A 167 2.74 11.21 -9.52
C GLY A 167 1.95 9.98 -9.09
N ALA A 168 2.62 8.84 -8.88
CA ALA A 168 2.01 7.63 -8.35
C ALA A 168 1.43 7.88 -6.96
N GLU A 169 0.21 7.41 -6.73
CA GLU A 169 -0.47 7.56 -5.45
C GLU A 169 -1.25 6.33 -5.04
N MET A 170 -1.25 6.07 -3.74
CA MET A 170 -2.08 5.10 -3.06
C MET A 170 -2.96 5.85 -2.08
N ASN A 171 -4.27 5.73 -2.21
CA ASN A 171 -5.25 6.31 -1.29
C ASN A 171 -5.94 5.18 -0.53
N LEU A 172 -6.15 5.38 0.78
CA LEU A 172 -6.73 4.41 1.68
C LEU A 172 -7.98 5.00 2.31
N LEU A 173 -9.09 4.25 2.24
CA LEU A 173 -10.36 4.62 2.82
C LEU A 173 -10.75 3.60 3.88
N TYR A 174 -11.24 4.13 4.99
CA TYR A 174 -11.70 3.34 6.12
C TYR A 174 -13.21 3.50 6.27
N ASP A 175 -13.87 2.44 6.72
CA ASP A 175 -15.29 2.45 7.00
C ASP A 175 -15.62 3.25 8.28
N ARG A 176 -16.89 3.23 8.69
CA ARG A 176 -17.32 3.93 9.93
C ARG A 176 -16.81 3.26 11.21
N GLY A 177 -16.44 1.97 11.14
CA GLY A 177 -15.82 1.22 12.22
C GLY A 177 -14.33 1.53 12.39
N GLY A 178 -13.71 2.14 11.37
CA GLY A 178 -12.28 2.41 11.32
C GLY A 178 -11.47 1.27 10.72
N GLU A 179 -12.12 0.29 10.11
CA GLU A 179 -11.47 -0.81 9.38
C GLU A 179 -11.20 -0.38 7.93
N LEU A 180 -10.14 -0.92 7.32
CA LEU A 180 -9.78 -0.60 5.95
C LEU A 180 -10.84 -1.18 5.00
N ASP A 181 -11.42 -0.32 4.16
CA ASP A 181 -12.50 -0.66 3.23
C ASP A 181 -11.99 -0.70 1.78
N GLN A 182 -11.15 0.27 1.41
CA GLN A 182 -10.68 0.40 0.05
C GLN A 182 -9.23 0.93 -0.03
N ILE A 183 -8.44 0.33 -0.92
CA ILE A 183 -7.17 0.88 -1.40
C ILE A 183 -7.35 1.28 -2.87
N SER A 184 -6.91 2.46 -3.26
CA SER A 184 -6.94 2.93 -4.65
C SER A 184 -5.55 3.32 -5.09
N LEU A 185 -5.06 2.70 -6.17
CA LEU A 185 -3.77 2.95 -6.78
C LEU A 185 -3.96 3.75 -8.05
N GLY A 186 -3.19 4.83 -8.17
CA GLY A 186 -3.26 5.80 -9.24
C GLY A 186 -1.89 6.16 -9.80
N LEU A 187 -1.85 6.47 -11.10
CA LEU A 187 -0.72 7.14 -11.75
C LEU A 187 -1.25 8.31 -12.56
N ASP A 188 -0.79 9.52 -12.26
CA ASP A 188 -1.13 10.77 -12.96
C ASP A 188 -2.63 10.96 -13.29
N GLY A 189 -3.50 10.45 -12.41
CA GLY A 189 -4.96 10.56 -12.53
C GLY A 189 -5.62 9.69 -13.60
N SER A 190 -4.89 8.83 -14.32
CA SER A 190 -5.40 8.13 -15.52
C SER A 190 -5.66 6.62 -15.37
N MET A 191 -5.19 5.98 -14.30
CA MET A 191 -5.47 4.56 -14.04
C MET A 191 -5.85 4.39 -12.58
N ALA A 192 -6.99 3.73 -12.28
CA ALA A 192 -7.44 3.50 -10.92
C ALA A 192 -7.65 2.00 -10.71
N VAL A 193 -6.62 1.32 -10.18
CA VAL A 193 -6.81 -0.02 -9.62
C VAL A 193 -7.38 0.18 -8.23
N LYS A 194 -8.52 -0.45 -7.93
CA LYS A 194 -9.13 -0.44 -6.61
C LYS A 194 -9.05 -1.82 -6.01
N LEU A 195 -8.69 -1.90 -4.74
CA LEU A 195 -8.81 -3.09 -3.92
C LEU A 195 -9.92 -2.80 -2.92
N LEU A 196 -11.03 -3.52 -3.04
CA LEU A 196 -12.10 -3.54 -2.04
C LEU A 196 -11.74 -4.64 -1.05
N VAL A 197 -11.58 -4.26 0.22
CA VAL A 197 -11.06 -5.15 1.26
C VAL A 197 -12.24 -5.79 1.99
N ASP A 198 -12.38 -7.11 1.85
CA ASP A 198 -13.42 -7.87 2.56
C ASP A 198 -12.90 -8.35 3.92
N HIS A 199 -11.62 -8.72 3.98
CA HIS A 199 -10.98 -9.23 5.19
C HIS A 199 -9.52 -8.78 5.28
N MET A 200 -9.08 -8.45 6.49
CA MET A 200 -7.70 -8.06 6.77
C MET A 200 -7.22 -8.65 8.08
N GLU A 201 -6.08 -9.35 8.03
CA GLU A 201 -5.40 -9.94 9.17
C GLU A 201 -4.03 -9.30 9.34
N TYR A 202 -3.66 -9.02 10.58
CA TYR A 202 -2.36 -8.43 10.92
C TYR A 202 -1.49 -9.43 11.69
N GLY A 203 -0.18 -9.37 11.48
CA GLY A 203 0.78 -10.25 12.12
C GLY A 203 1.60 -11.06 11.11
N ALA A 204 2.51 -11.91 11.62
CA ALA A 204 3.49 -12.61 10.80
C ALA A 204 2.81 -13.53 9.76
N GLN A 205 3.08 -13.25 8.48
CA GLN A 205 2.64 -14.06 7.35
C GLN A 205 3.83 -14.77 6.72
N ALA A 206 3.68 -16.05 6.42
CA ALA A 206 4.65 -16.78 5.60
C ALA A 206 4.29 -16.56 4.12
N ILE A 207 5.19 -15.94 3.37
CA ILE A 207 5.00 -15.70 1.94
C ILE A 207 5.78 -16.77 1.19
N GLU A 208 5.10 -17.51 0.31
CA GLU A 208 5.78 -18.41 -0.62
C GLU A 208 6.28 -17.59 -1.82
N PRO A 209 7.60 -17.55 -2.09
CA PRO A 209 8.15 -16.76 -3.17
C PRO A 209 7.83 -17.37 -4.55
N LEU A 210 7.70 -16.50 -5.56
CA LEU A 210 7.64 -16.95 -6.95
C LEU A 210 9.03 -17.36 -7.45
N PRO A 211 9.15 -18.24 -8.45
CA PRO A 211 10.44 -18.51 -9.10
C PRO A 211 11.08 -17.22 -9.61
N ARG A 212 12.41 -17.10 -9.46
CA ARG A 212 13.14 -15.93 -9.96
C ARG A 212 13.07 -15.91 -11.49
N PRO A 213 12.63 -14.80 -12.11
CA PRO A 213 12.56 -14.72 -13.56
C PRO A 213 13.95 -14.71 -14.17
N GLU A 214 14.11 -15.39 -15.31
CA GLU A 214 15.29 -15.23 -16.16
C GLU A 214 15.20 -13.83 -16.78
N LYS A 215 16.11 -12.92 -16.40
CA LYS A 215 16.11 -11.53 -16.88
C LYS A 215 16.36 -11.50 -18.39
N SER A 216 15.30 -11.34 -19.17
CA SER A 216 15.38 -10.94 -20.57
C SER A 216 15.35 -9.40 -20.64
N GLY A 217 16.14 -8.82 -21.54
CA GLY A 217 16.27 -7.36 -21.66
C GLY A 217 15.07 -6.63 -22.26
N LEU A 218 13.89 -7.27 -22.31
CA LEU A 218 12.68 -6.75 -22.95
C LEU A 218 11.93 -5.80 -22.00
N SER A 219 11.57 -4.62 -22.49
CA SER A 219 10.78 -3.65 -21.74
C SER A 219 9.27 -3.93 -21.86
N ILE A 220 8.47 -3.43 -20.91
CA ILE A 220 7.00 -3.49 -20.96
C ILE A 220 6.46 -2.85 -22.24
N PHE A 221 7.08 -1.75 -22.68
CA PHE A 221 6.65 -1.03 -23.87
C PHE A 221 6.91 -1.83 -25.14
N ASP A 222 8.06 -2.50 -25.23
CA ASP A 222 8.42 -3.34 -26.37
C ASP A 222 7.40 -4.49 -26.53
N MET A 223 6.94 -5.05 -25.42
CA MET A 223 5.90 -6.08 -25.44
C MET A 223 4.51 -5.56 -25.83
N PHE A 224 4.10 -4.39 -25.34
CA PHE A 224 2.83 -3.80 -25.75
C PHE A 224 2.83 -3.43 -27.24
N GLU A 225 3.94 -2.90 -27.75
CA GLU A 225 4.09 -2.61 -29.19
C GLU A 225 4.04 -3.89 -30.02
N MET A 226 4.79 -4.94 -29.66
CA MET A 226 4.74 -6.22 -30.37
C MET A 226 3.35 -6.88 -30.37
N GLN A 227 2.59 -6.78 -29.26
CA GLN A 227 1.22 -7.30 -29.22
C GLN A 227 0.23 -6.46 -30.04
N LEU A 228 0.42 -5.14 -30.08
CA LEU A 228 -0.39 -4.25 -30.92
C LEU A 228 -0.13 -4.52 -32.41
N GLU A 229 1.13 -4.69 -32.79
CA GLU A 229 1.50 -5.05 -34.16
C GLU A 229 0.92 -6.40 -34.59
N ASP A 230 1.05 -7.46 -33.78
CA ASP A 230 0.47 -8.79 -34.07
C ASP A 230 -1.07 -8.76 -34.14
N LEU A 231 -1.73 -7.90 -33.34
CA LEU A 231 -3.18 -7.71 -33.43
C LEU A 231 -3.61 -6.91 -34.67
N MET A 232 -2.78 -5.96 -35.11
CA MET A 232 -3.03 -5.18 -36.33
C MET A 232 -2.81 -6.02 -37.59
N GLU A 233 -1.76 -6.83 -37.64
CA GLU A 233 -1.44 -7.71 -38.77
C GLU A 233 -2.55 -8.76 -38.99
N ARG A 234 -3.07 -9.34 -37.90
CA ARG A 234 -4.22 -10.27 -37.94
C ARG A 234 -5.54 -9.62 -38.35
N ALA A 235 -5.65 -8.31 -38.21
CA ALA A 235 -6.84 -7.56 -38.63
C ALA A 235 -6.79 -7.14 -40.11
N GLU A 236 -5.60 -7.11 -40.73
CA GLU A 236 -5.43 -6.86 -42.17
C GLU A 236 -5.59 -8.13 -43.02
N ASP A 237 -5.44 -9.32 -42.41
CA ASP A 237 -5.63 -10.63 -43.05
C ASP A 237 -7.09 -11.16 -43.03
N GLN A 238 -8.07 -10.34 -42.61
CA GLN A 238 -9.52 -10.65 -42.65
C GLN A 238 -10.29 -9.72 -43.59
#